data_AF-A0A1G9IDN2-F1
#
_entry.id   AF-A0A1G9IDN2-F1
#
_cell.length_a   1.000
_cell.length_b   1.000
_cell.length_c   1.000
_cell.angle_alpha   90.00
_cell.angle_beta   90.00
_cell.angle_gamma   90.00
#
_symmetry.space_group_name_H-M   'P 1'
#
loop_
_entity.id
_entity.type
_entity.pdbx_description
1 polymer ?
#
loop_
_entity_poly.entity_id
_entity_poly.type
_entity_poly.pdbx_seq_one_letter_code
_entity_poly.pdbx_strand_id
1 'polypeptide(L)'
;MFKTMRVAAAVAGSAALLSLGLAAPASAATYLNCRTFVHHNDNYLGIAFCSNPMGQTWRFRAVITCGWAPDVVGEWVTLAPGGIGQSQGTCGRLGSGVGAVGVDERRV
;
A
#
# COMPACT_ATOMS: atom_id res chain seq x y z
N MET A 1 -40.87 -28.23 46.84
CA MET A 1 -39.41 -28.49 46.85
C MET A 1 -39.21 -29.75 46.00
N PHE A 2 -38.51 -29.77 44.87
CA PHE A 2 -37.17 -29.26 44.58
C PHE A 2 -37.11 -28.54 43.23
N LYS A 3 -36.15 -27.61 43.14
CA LYS A 3 -35.99 -26.58 42.11
C LYS A 3 -34.89 -27.05 41.14
N THR A 4 -35.23 -27.36 39.89
CA THR A 4 -34.23 -27.79 38.90
C THR A 4 -33.73 -26.62 38.06
N MET A 5 -32.41 -26.64 37.86
CA MET A 5 -31.55 -25.56 37.40
C MET A 5 -31.78 -25.12 35.95
N ARG A 6 -31.48 -23.83 35.73
CA ARG A 6 -31.35 -23.19 34.41
C ARG A 6 -30.21 -23.84 33.61
N VAL A 7 -30.44 -24.07 32.32
CA VAL A 7 -29.37 -24.20 31.33
C VAL A 7 -29.61 -23.10 30.29
N ALA A 8 -28.77 -22.07 30.35
CA ALA A 8 -28.69 -21.04 29.32
C ALA A 8 -27.81 -21.57 28.19
N ALA A 9 -28.37 -21.76 26.99
CA ALA A 9 -27.60 -22.00 25.78
C ALA A 9 -27.50 -20.69 24.99
N ALA A 10 -26.45 -19.92 25.26
CA ALA A 10 -26.08 -18.79 24.42
C ALA A 10 -25.41 -19.33 23.15
N VAL A 11 -26.14 -19.32 22.03
CA VAL A 11 -25.55 -19.59 20.71
C VAL A 11 -24.93 -18.27 20.23
N ALA A 12 -23.66 -18.06 20.58
CA ALA A 12 -22.84 -17.02 19.99
C ALA A 12 -22.48 -17.44 18.55
N GLY A 13 -23.34 -17.05 17.60
CA GLY A 13 -23.06 -17.20 16.18
C GLY A 13 -21.93 -16.28 15.75
N SER A 14 -20.84 -16.88 15.31
CA SER A 14 -19.61 -16.25 14.85
C SER A 14 -19.88 -15.21 13.76
N ALA A 15 -19.59 -13.94 14.03
CA ALA A 15 -19.48 -12.91 13.01
C ALA A 15 -18.19 -13.17 12.20
N ALA A 16 -18.31 -13.86 11.07
CA ALA A 16 -17.23 -13.94 10.09
C ALA A 16 -17.06 -12.55 9.47
N LEU A 17 -16.09 -11.78 9.98
CA LEU A 17 -15.65 -10.53 9.37
C LEU A 17 -14.91 -10.88 8.07
N LEU A 18 -15.64 -10.82 6.95
CA LEU A 18 -15.06 -10.78 5.61
C LEU A 18 -14.35 -9.44 5.44
N SER A 19 -13.09 -9.37 5.88
CA SER A 19 -12.18 -8.30 5.49
C SER A 19 -11.81 -8.48 4.02
N LEU A 20 -12.71 -8.03 3.13
CA LEU A 20 -12.38 -7.79 1.73
C LEU A 20 -11.36 -6.65 1.72
N GLY A 21 -10.07 -6.99 1.76
CA GLY A 21 -8.99 -6.07 1.53
C GLY A 21 -9.15 -5.47 0.14
N LEU A 22 -9.76 -4.30 0.06
CA LEU A 22 -9.79 -3.46 -1.13
C LEU A 22 -8.35 -2.97 -1.34
N ALA A 23 -7.56 -3.76 -2.06
CA ALA A 23 -6.31 -3.29 -2.63
C ALA A 23 -6.66 -2.07 -3.51
N ALA A 24 -6.24 -0.88 -3.08
CA ALA A 24 -6.40 0.30 -3.91
C ALA A 24 -5.60 0.09 -5.20
N PRO A 25 -6.17 0.39 -6.39
CA PRO A 25 -5.42 0.27 -7.62
C PRO A 25 -4.16 1.13 -7.51
N ALA A 26 -3.02 0.54 -7.83
CA ALA A 26 -1.76 1.26 -7.97
C ALA A 26 -1.96 2.38 -9.01
N SER A 27 -2.09 3.62 -8.55
CA SER A 27 -2.24 4.78 -9.43
C SER A 27 -1.01 4.89 -10.33
N ALA A 28 -1.23 4.89 -11.65
CA ALA A 28 -0.18 5.22 -12.60
C ALA A 28 0.07 6.74 -12.56
N ALA A 29 1.34 7.15 -12.54
CA ALA A 29 1.68 8.56 -12.70
C ALA A 29 1.20 9.07 -14.06
N THR A 30 0.61 10.27 -14.07
CA THR A 30 0.03 10.94 -15.23
C THR A 30 0.95 12.06 -15.75
N TYR A 31 1.63 12.76 -14.84
CA TYR A 31 2.49 13.91 -15.17
C TYR A 31 3.98 13.57 -15.08
N LEU A 32 4.37 12.84 -14.04
CA LEU A 32 5.73 12.34 -13.90
C LEU A 32 5.93 11.08 -14.73
N ASN A 33 7.13 10.91 -15.28
CA ASN A 33 7.50 9.66 -15.94
C ASN A 33 8.05 8.72 -14.88
N CYS A 34 7.26 7.73 -14.48
CA CYS A 34 7.58 6.81 -13.40
C CYS A 34 7.74 5.37 -13.88
N ARG A 35 8.74 4.68 -13.33
CA ARG A 35 8.88 3.23 -13.37
C ARG A 35 8.70 2.68 -11.97
N THR A 36 7.77 1.75 -11.84
CA THR A 36 7.45 1.07 -10.59
C THR A 36 7.87 -0.38 -10.68
N PHE A 37 8.57 -0.88 -9.66
CA PHE A 37 9.05 -2.26 -9.66
C PHE A 37 9.21 -2.80 -8.23
N VAL A 38 9.15 -4.12 -8.12
CA VAL A 38 9.53 -4.85 -6.92
C VAL A 38 11.04 -5.10 -6.96
N HIS A 39 11.73 -4.92 -5.83
CA HIS A 39 13.17 -5.10 -5.78
C HIS A 39 13.54 -6.56 -6.07
N HIS A 40 14.54 -6.77 -6.92
CA HIS A 40 14.89 -8.11 -7.44
C HIS A 40 15.30 -9.10 -6.35
N ASN A 41 16.06 -8.63 -5.34
CA ASN A 41 16.55 -9.45 -4.24
C ASN A 41 15.67 -9.39 -2.98
N ASP A 42 14.64 -8.53 -2.98
CA ASP A 42 13.74 -8.35 -1.83
C ASP A 42 12.32 -8.13 -2.32
N ASN A 43 11.54 -9.20 -2.33
CA ASN A 43 10.15 -9.16 -2.78
C ASN A 43 9.22 -8.39 -1.82
N TYR A 44 9.70 -7.91 -0.67
CA TYR A 44 8.95 -7.02 0.24
C TYR A 44 9.22 -5.53 -0.02
N LEU A 45 10.20 -5.19 -0.86
CA LEU A 45 10.56 -3.81 -1.15
C LEU A 45 9.97 -3.35 -2.49
N GLY A 46 9.05 -2.39 -2.43
CA GLY A 46 8.47 -1.74 -3.61
C GLY A 46 9.15 -0.39 -3.87
N ILE A 47 9.43 -0.10 -5.14
CA ILE A 47 10.19 1.09 -5.56
C ILE A 47 9.45 1.82 -6.68
N ALA A 48 9.28 3.13 -6.51
CA ALA A 48 8.86 4.05 -7.55
C ALA A 48 10.03 4.98 -7.90
N PHE A 49 10.48 4.93 -9.15
CA PHE A 49 11.54 5.78 -9.67
C PHE A 49 10.95 6.72 -10.73
N CYS A 50 10.99 8.02 -10.47
CA CYS A 50 10.30 9.01 -11.31
C CYS A 50 11.24 10.10 -11.79
N SER A 51 10.98 10.61 -12.99
CA SER A 51 11.54 11.85 -13.52
C SER A 51 10.45 12.89 -13.76
N ASN A 52 10.81 14.17 -13.61
CA ASN A 52 9.93 15.30 -13.83
C ASN A 52 10.22 15.96 -15.18
N PRO A 53 9.52 15.57 -16.26
CA PRO A 53 9.66 16.23 -17.57
C PRO A 53 8.96 17.61 -17.62
N MET A 54 8.24 17.99 -16.56
CA MET A 54 7.42 19.19 -16.53
C MET A 54 8.24 20.43 -16.19
N GLY A 55 7.75 21.61 -16.59
CA GLY A 55 8.38 22.90 -16.27
C GLY A 55 8.18 23.40 -14.85
N GLN A 56 7.40 22.69 -14.02
CA GLN A 56 7.08 23.06 -12.63
C GLN A 56 7.64 22.04 -11.65
N THR A 57 7.76 22.43 -10.37
CA THR A 57 8.12 21.49 -9.30
C THR A 57 6.95 20.56 -8.96
N TRP A 58 7.27 19.28 -8.84
CA TRP A 58 6.33 18.23 -8.44
C TRP A 58 6.89 17.45 -7.27
N ARG A 59 6.03 16.73 -6.56
CA ARG A 59 6.44 15.71 -5.60
C ARG A 59 5.70 14.42 -5.85
N PHE A 60 6.31 13.30 -5.49
CA PHE A 60 5.70 12.00 -5.60
C PHE A 60 6.07 11.10 -4.42
N ARG A 61 5.29 10.04 -4.22
CA ARG A 61 5.63 8.94 -3.30
C ARG A 61 5.14 7.60 -3.83
N ALA A 62 5.82 6.53 -3.44
CA ALA A 62 5.37 5.17 -3.71
C ALA A 62 4.13 4.84 -2.86
N VAL A 63 3.14 4.18 -3.47
CA VAL A 63 2.00 3.56 -2.78
C VAL A 63 2.09 2.07 -3.04
N ILE A 64 2.31 1.28 -2.01
CA ILE A 64 2.72 -0.12 -2.14
C ILE A 64 1.65 -1.01 -1.53
N THR A 65 1.12 -1.90 -2.37
CA THR A 65 0.16 -2.91 -1.95
C THR A 65 0.90 -4.13 -1.41
N CYS A 66 0.61 -4.54 -0.17
CA CYS A 66 1.38 -5.53 0.58
C CYS A 66 0.69 -6.90 0.73
N GLY A 67 -0.22 -7.22 -0.19
CA GLY A 67 -0.96 -8.48 -0.21
C GLY A 67 -1.84 -8.62 1.03
N TRP A 68 -1.46 -9.54 1.94
CA TRP A 68 -2.18 -9.73 3.22
C TRP A 68 -1.67 -8.82 4.35
N ALA A 69 -0.50 -8.22 4.20
CA ALA A 69 -0.02 -7.23 5.15
C ALA A 69 -0.64 -5.86 4.84
N PRO A 70 -0.70 -4.95 5.84
CA PRO A 70 -1.13 -3.58 5.61
C PRO A 70 -0.29 -2.90 4.53
N ASP A 71 -0.96 -2.20 3.62
CA ASP A 71 -0.32 -1.41 2.58
C ASP A 71 0.53 -0.30 3.19
N VAL A 72 1.61 0.07 2.50
CA VAL A 72 2.56 1.09 2.97
C VAL A 72 2.72 2.19 1.94
N VAL A 73 3.03 3.38 2.43
CA VAL A 73 3.37 4.54 1.59
C VAL A 73 4.81 4.94 1.85
N GLY A 74 5.52 5.25 0.77
CA GLY A 74 6.88 5.78 0.85
C GLY A 74 6.90 7.26 1.22
N GLU A 75 8.11 7.77 1.41
CA GLU A 75 8.36 9.18 1.66
C GLU A 75 8.05 10.04 0.42
N TRP A 76 7.64 11.28 0.66
CA TRP A 76 7.48 12.28 -0.39
C TRP A 76 8.85 12.73 -0.90
N VAL A 77 9.01 12.68 -2.22
CA VAL A 77 10.20 13.13 -2.91
C VAL A 77 9.82 14.29 -3.82
N THR A 78 10.45 15.45 -3.60
CA THR A 78 10.24 16.65 -4.41
C THR A 78 11.25 16.71 -5.55
N LEU A 79 10.77 16.93 -6.77
CA LEU A 79 11.55 17.03 -7.99
C LEU A 79 11.37 18.42 -8.61
N ALA A 80 12.48 19.14 -8.76
CA ALA A 80 12.55 20.32 -9.63
C ALA A 80 12.33 19.92 -11.10
N PRO A 81 12.06 20.88 -12.01
CA PRO A 81 12.00 20.61 -13.45
C PRO A 81 13.25 19.87 -13.95
N GLY A 82 13.07 18.79 -14.70
CA GLY A 82 14.16 17.91 -15.16
C GLY A 82 14.74 16.98 -14.10
N GLY A 83 14.28 17.06 -12.85
CA GLY A 83 14.76 16.26 -11.73
C GLY A 83 14.36 14.78 -11.81
N ILE A 84 15.11 13.95 -11.10
CA ILE A 84 14.89 12.50 -10.99
C ILE A 84 15.00 12.11 -9.52
N GLY A 85 14.18 11.16 -9.07
CA GLY A 85 14.29 10.64 -7.70
C GLY A 85 13.60 9.30 -7.52
N GLN A 86 13.71 8.79 -6.29
CA GLN A 86 13.21 7.48 -5.90
C GLN A 86 12.45 7.56 -4.58
N SER A 87 11.23 7.02 -4.56
CA SER A 87 10.46 6.76 -3.34
C SER A 87 10.27 5.24 -3.20
N GLN A 88 10.30 4.73 -1.98
CA GLN A 88 10.21 3.29 -1.72
C GLN A 88 9.54 3.02 -0.37
N GLY A 89 9.13 1.78 -0.17
CA GLY A 89 8.61 1.30 1.10
C GLY A 89 8.70 -0.23 1.20
N THR A 90 8.73 -0.72 2.44
CA THR A 90 8.89 -2.15 2.72
C THR A 90 7.63 -2.70 3.38
N CYS A 91 7.05 -3.71 2.76
CA CYS A 91 5.93 -4.45 3.30
C CYS A 91 6.34 -5.24 4.56
N GLY A 92 5.38 -5.47 5.46
CA GLY A 92 5.59 -6.33 6.62
C GLY A 92 5.93 -7.77 6.21
N ARG A 93 6.94 -8.36 6.85
CA ARG A 93 7.42 -9.74 6.59
C ARG A 93 6.40 -10.86 6.86
N LEU A 94 5.28 -10.53 7.49
CA LEU A 94 4.17 -11.48 7.72
C LEU A 94 3.24 -11.62 6.50
N GLY A 95 3.39 -10.75 5.49
CA GLY A 95 2.60 -10.78 4.26
C GLY A 95 3.18 -11.67 3.16
N SER A 96 2.62 -11.55 1.96
CA SER A 96 3.04 -12.28 0.75
C SER A 96 4.10 -11.53 -0.09
N GLY A 97 4.61 -10.40 0.41
CA GLY A 97 5.45 -9.47 -0.36
C GLY A 97 4.65 -8.38 -1.07
N VAL A 98 5.30 -7.65 -1.96
CA VAL A 98 4.71 -6.57 -2.75
C VAL A 98 3.83 -7.15 -3.85
N GLY A 99 2.55 -6.81 -3.82
CA GLY A 99 1.58 -7.16 -4.86
C GLY A 99 1.57 -6.15 -6.01
N ALA A 100 1.74 -4.86 -5.70
CA ALA A 100 1.77 -3.78 -6.69
C ALA A 100 2.50 -2.56 -6.13
N VAL A 101 3.03 -1.73 -7.03
CA VAL A 101 3.61 -0.42 -6.69
C VAL A 101 2.97 0.63 -7.58
N GLY A 102 2.29 1.59 -6.97
CA GLY A 102 1.73 2.77 -7.61
C GLY A 102 2.44 4.05 -7.18
N VAL A 103 1.98 5.18 -7.73
CA VAL A 103 2.53 6.50 -7.46
C VAL A 103 1.41 7.49 -7.13
N ASP A 104 1.57 8.20 -6.01
CA ASP A 104 0.79 9.40 -5.68
C ASP A 104 1.67 10.61 -6.01
N GLU A 105 1.26 11.40 -7.01
CA GLU A 105 1.99 12.58 -7.49
C GLU A 105 1.17 13.85 -7.30
N ARG A 106 1.85 14.94 -6.95
CA ARG A 106 1.21 16.23 -6.67
C ARG A 106 2.11 17.37 -7.12
N ARG A 107 1.52 18.39 -7.71
CA ARG A 107 2.21 19.66 -7.93
C ARG A 107 2.50 20.30 -6.55
N VAL A 108 3.66 20.91 -6.41
CA VAL A 108 4.02 21.72 -5.23
C VAL A 108 3.51 23.14 -5.38
#